data_AF-A0A3L6T5T4-F1
#
_entry.id   AF-A0A3L6T5T4-F1
#
_cell.length_a   1.000
_cell.length_b   1.000
_cell.length_c   1.000
_cell.angle_alpha   90.00
_cell.angle_beta   90.00
_cell.angle_gamma   90.00
#
_symmetry.space_group_name_H-M   'P 1'
#
loop_
_entity.id
_entity.type
_entity.pdbx_description
1 polymer ?
#
loop_
_entity_poly.entity_id
_entity_poly.type
_entity_poly.pdbx_seq_one_letter_code
_entity_poly.pdbx_strand_id
1 'polypeptide(L)'
;MNYVIGLVIEPCRSARFCAEALSLKEQSLILAGLKFYRSEIPIAKLGQEIMDLADDSTPMPYWFREEDLSAYTNLYEKSGFITALQIPYRTKPAKAEYAKPRFAMPMFAIMGQKDYILKFPALKDYISSEKLKEIAPDHEITYIPEGSHFVQEQFPEFVNQLMIDFVCKHA
;
A
#
# COMPACT_ATOMS: atom_id res chain seq x y z
N MET A 1 -2.46 21.37 16.15
CA MET A 1 -2.49 19.97 16.63
C MET A 1 -1.74 19.14 15.63
N ASN A 2 -0.76 18.34 16.06
CA ASN A 2 0.07 17.52 15.18
C ASN A 2 -0.30 16.05 15.43
N TYR A 3 -0.78 15.35 14.40
CA TYR A 3 -1.05 13.92 14.40
C TYR A 3 -0.56 13.31 13.07
N VAL A 4 -0.27 12.00 13.06
CA VAL A 4 0.12 11.28 11.84
C VAL A 4 -0.98 10.28 11.51
N ILE A 5 -1.67 10.52 10.39
CA ILE A 5 -2.55 9.53 9.77
C ILE A 5 -1.68 8.77 8.77
N GLY A 6 -1.39 7.51 9.07
CA GLY A 6 -0.70 6.62 8.17
C GLY A 6 -1.71 5.75 7.43
N LEU A 7 -1.98 6.04 6.16
CA LEU A 7 -2.30 4.96 5.24
C LEU A 7 -0.98 4.22 5.00
N VAL A 8 -0.96 2.91 5.27
CA VAL A 8 0.24 2.10 5.01
C VAL A 8 0.45 2.02 3.50
N ILE A 9 1.24 2.94 2.97
CA ILE A 9 1.80 2.88 1.62
C ILE A 9 3.32 2.77 1.77
N GLU A 10 3.84 1.73 2.44
CA GLU A 10 5.30 1.54 2.66
C GLU A 10 5.65 0.06 2.99
N PRO A 11 6.94 -0.36 3.05
CA PRO A 11 7.88 -0.55 1.96
C PRO A 11 8.45 -1.99 2.00
N CYS A 12 8.16 -2.85 1.03
CA CYS A 12 8.73 -4.20 1.01
C CYS A 12 10.15 -4.18 0.41
N ARG A 13 11.15 -4.57 1.20
CA ARG A 13 12.60 -4.55 0.91
C ARG A 13 13.05 -5.54 -0.19
N SER A 14 12.15 -6.06 -1.01
CA SER A 14 12.42 -7.14 -1.97
C SER A 14 12.07 -6.85 -3.43
N ALA A 15 11.52 -5.69 -3.80
CA ALA A 15 11.25 -5.39 -5.21
C ALA A 15 12.51 -4.85 -5.93
N ARG A 16 13.50 -5.73 -6.15
CA ARG A 16 14.16 -5.70 -7.46
C ARG A 16 13.09 -6.02 -8.49
N PHE A 17 13.25 -5.57 -9.72
CA PHE A 17 12.33 -5.79 -10.85
C PHE A 17 11.18 -4.78 -10.95
N CYS A 18 11.41 -3.79 -11.82
CA CYS A 18 10.45 -3.26 -12.79
C CYS A 18 11.05 -1.97 -13.36
N ALA A 19 11.76 -2.07 -14.47
CA ALA A 19 12.00 -0.92 -15.35
C ALA A 19 12.12 -1.49 -16.76
N GLU A 20 10.99 -1.53 -17.46
CA GLU A 20 10.87 -1.33 -18.92
C GLU A 20 9.45 -1.73 -19.34
N ALA A 21 8.68 -0.77 -19.86
CA ALA A 21 7.66 -1.01 -20.90
C ALA A 21 6.87 0.27 -21.24
N LEU A 22 6.78 0.58 -22.54
CA LEU A 22 6.10 1.73 -23.13
C LEU A 22 4.66 1.39 -23.60
N SER A 23 3.73 2.33 -23.30
CA SER A 23 2.49 2.73 -24.00
C SER A 23 1.33 1.75 -24.25
N LEU A 24 1.49 0.43 -24.32
CA LEU A 24 0.35 -0.53 -24.35
C LEU A 24 0.32 -1.43 -23.10
N LYS A 25 1.42 -1.48 -22.35
CA LYS A 25 1.56 -2.21 -21.09
C LYS A 25 1.16 -1.39 -19.85
N GLU A 26 0.76 -0.12 -20.03
CA GLU A 26 0.47 0.80 -18.91
C GLU A 26 -0.90 0.54 -18.27
N GLN A 27 -1.92 0.21 -19.08
CA GLN A 27 -3.18 -0.32 -18.56
C GLN A 27 -2.96 -1.67 -17.87
N SER A 28 -2.14 -2.55 -18.46
CA SER A 28 -1.74 -3.81 -17.84
C SER A 28 -0.98 -3.60 -16.52
N LEU A 29 -0.26 -2.48 -16.33
CA LEU A 29 0.46 -2.17 -15.09
C LEU A 29 -0.51 -1.80 -13.97
N ILE A 30 -1.53 -1.03 -14.28
CA ILE A 30 -2.59 -0.66 -13.33
C ILE A 30 -3.46 -1.88 -13.01
N LEU A 31 -3.79 -2.70 -14.03
CA LEU A 31 -4.50 -3.97 -13.84
C LEU A 31 -3.66 -5.01 -13.07
N ALA A 32 -2.34 -5.07 -13.28
CA ALA A 32 -1.43 -5.85 -12.45
C ALA A 32 -1.40 -5.30 -11.02
N GLY A 33 -1.43 -3.97 -10.86
CA GLY A 33 -1.63 -3.23 -9.62
C GLY A 33 -2.89 -3.68 -8.87
N LEU A 34 -4.00 -3.91 -9.59
CA LEU A 34 -5.21 -4.44 -8.98
C LEU A 34 -5.00 -5.86 -8.44
N LYS A 35 -4.16 -6.73 -9.01
CA LYS A 35 -3.92 -8.05 -8.39
C LYS A 35 -3.38 -7.94 -6.95
N PHE A 36 -2.75 -6.82 -6.59
CA PHE A 36 -2.32 -6.54 -5.23
C PHE A 36 -3.48 -6.25 -4.25
N TYR A 37 -4.74 -6.10 -4.71
CA TYR A 37 -5.91 -6.17 -3.82
C TYR A 37 -6.19 -7.60 -3.35
N ARG A 38 -5.65 -8.64 -3.98
CA ARG A 38 -5.87 -10.01 -3.53
C ARG A 38 -5.09 -10.29 -2.26
N SER A 39 -5.54 -11.29 -1.49
CA SER A 39 -4.86 -11.65 -0.26
C SER A 39 -3.52 -12.37 -0.49
N GLU A 40 -3.34 -12.98 -1.66
CA GLU A 40 -2.13 -13.75 -1.98
C GLU A 40 -0.98 -12.83 -2.40
N ILE A 41 0.24 -13.17 -1.98
CA ILE A 41 1.43 -12.47 -2.45
C ILE A 41 1.59 -12.78 -3.94
N PRO A 42 1.65 -11.78 -4.84
CA PRO A 42 1.88 -12.04 -6.24
C PRO A 42 3.34 -12.47 -6.45
N ILE A 43 3.53 -13.72 -6.85
CA ILE A 43 4.86 -14.32 -7.09
C ILE A 43 4.90 -14.81 -8.53
N ALA A 44 5.76 -14.19 -9.34
CA ALA A 44 6.05 -14.63 -10.70
C ALA A 44 6.91 -15.92 -10.66
N LYS A 45 6.60 -16.88 -11.54
CA LYS A 45 7.43 -18.09 -11.67
C LYS A 45 8.75 -17.75 -12.35
N LEU A 46 9.72 -18.67 -12.26
CA LEU A 46 10.98 -18.53 -12.99
C LEU A 46 10.69 -18.41 -14.50
N GLY A 47 11.22 -17.35 -15.12
CA GLY A 47 10.97 -17.03 -16.53
C GLY A 47 9.69 -16.22 -16.80
N GLN A 48 8.96 -15.82 -15.76
CA GLN A 48 7.85 -14.86 -15.85
C GLN A 48 8.24 -13.53 -15.21
N GLU A 49 7.71 -12.45 -15.75
CA GLU A 49 7.74 -11.11 -15.15
C GLU A 49 6.46 -10.84 -14.35
N ILE A 50 6.46 -9.78 -13.53
CA ILE A 50 5.27 -9.39 -12.75
C ILE A 50 4.07 -9.07 -13.68
N MET A 51 4.35 -8.59 -14.88
CA MET A 51 3.35 -8.26 -15.89
C MET A 51 2.65 -9.50 -16.45
N ASP A 52 3.33 -10.63 -16.47
CA ASP A 52 2.76 -11.90 -16.95
C ASP A 52 1.76 -12.50 -15.93
N LEU A 53 1.66 -11.90 -14.74
CA LEU A 53 0.62 -12.24 -13.75
C LEU A 53 -0.70 -11.50 -14.00
N ALA A 54 -0.69 -10.47 -14.86
CA ALA A 54 -1.91 -9.81 -15.29
C ALA A 54 -2.70 -10.78 -16.17
N ASP A 55 -4.01 -10.83 -15.95
CA ASP A 55 -4.92 -11.68 -16.68
C ASP A 55 -6.14 -10.83 -17.03
N ASP A 56 -6.26 -10.50 -18.31
CA ASP A 56 -7.29 -9.63 -18.87
C ASP A 56 -8.70 -10.23 -18.71
N SER A 57 -8.82 -11.53 -18.39
CA SER A 57 -10.09 -12.18 -18.09
C SER A 57 -10.57 -11.99 -16.65
N THR A 58 -9.73 -11.44 -15.77
CA THR A 58 -10.11 -11.16 -14.39
C THR A 58 -11.08 -9.98 -14.33
N PRO A 59 -12.29 -10.16 -13.75
CA PRO A 59 -13.24 -9.06 -13.63
C PRO A 59 -12.70 -7.97 -12.70
N MET A 60 -13.06 -6.71 -12.99
CA MET A 60 -12.75 -5.60 -12.11
C MET A 60 -13.45 -5.77 -10.75
N PRO A 61 -12.80 -5.34 -9.65
CA PRO A 61 -13.45 -5.32 -8.35
C PRO A 61 -14.72 -4.46 -8.36
N TYR A 62 -15.73 -4.86 -7.58
CA TYR A 62 -17.00 -4.11 -7.51
C TYR A 62 -16.85 -2.65 -7.05
N TRP A 63 -15.78 -2.34 -6.32
CA TRP A 63 -15.44 -1.03 -5.79
C TRP A 63 -14.54 -0.20 -6.72
N PHE A 64 -14.11 -0.75 -7.86
CA PHE A 64 -13.20 -0.10 -8.81
C PHE A 64 -13.83 -0.05 -10.19
N ARG A 65 -14.07 1.16 -10.70
CA ARG A 65 -14.81 1.38 -11.95
C ARG A 65 -13.88 1.74 -13.11
N GLU A 66 -14.43 1.73 -14.31
CA GLU A 66 -13.69 2.07 -15.53
C GLU A 66 -13.21 3.53 -15.50
N GLU A 67 -13.98 4.41 -14.86
CA GLU A 67 -13.59 5.81 -14.66
C GLU A 67 -12.37 5.93 -13.75
N ASP A 68 -12.28 5.11 -12.70
CA ASP A 68 -11.14 5.08 -11.79
C ASP A 68 -9.89 4.57 -12.53
N LEU A 69 -10.03 3.49 -13.31
CA LEU A 69 -8.97 2.96 -14.17
C LEU A 69 -8.48 4.03 -15.16
N SER A 70 -9.40 4.73 -15.81
CA SER A 70 -9.08 5.81 -16.74
C SER A 70 -8.36 6.96 -16.04
N ALA A 71 -8.78 7.35 -14.84
CA ALA A 71 -8.13 8.39 -14.07
C ALA A 71 -6.69 8.02 -13.72
N TYR A 72 -6.46 6.82 -13.17
CA TYR A 72 -5.11 6.33 -12.88
C TYR A 72 -4.25 6.23 -14.15
N THR A 73 -4.81 5.71 -15.25
CA THR A 73 -4.09 5.56 -16.53
C THR A 73 -3.64 6.92 -17.06
N ASN A 74 -4.55 7.89 -17.13
CA ASN A 74 -4.23 9.24 -17.59
C ASN A 74 -3.15 9.94 -16.73
N LEU A 75 -3.09 9.65 -15.43
CA LEU A 75 -2.07 10.21 -14.53
C LEU A 75 -0.70 9.56 -14.75
N TYR A 76 -0.66 8.24 -14.92
CA TYR A 76 0.59 7.52 -15.15
C TYR A 76 1.12 7.65 -16.59
N GLU A 77 0.26 7.83 -17.59
CA GLU A 77 0.67 8.20 -18.95
C GLU A 77 1.43 9.54 -18.96
N LYS A 78 0.99 10.50 -18.14
CA LYS A 78 1.63 11.82 -18.03
C LYS A 78 2.90 11.80 -17.19
N SER A 79 2.90 11.06 -16.09
CA SER A 79 4.00 11.10 -15.11
C SER A 79 5.04 9.99 -15.29
N GLY A 80 4.67 8.90 -15.97
CA GLY A 80 5.41 7.64 -15.98
C GLY A 80 5.48 6.99 -14.60
N PHE A 81 6.10 5.80 -14.54
CA PHE A 81 6.21 5.03 -13.29
C PHE A 81 7.54 5.21 -12.54
N ILE A 82 8.53 5.91 -13.13
CA ILE A 82 9.89 5.98 -12.56
C ILE A 82 9.85 6.49 -11.12
N THR A 83 9.14 7.59 -10.85
CA THR A 83 9.07 8.18 -9.50
C THR A 83 8.40 7.23 -8.50
N ALA A 84 7.28 6.61 -8.87
CA ALA A 84 6.59 5.62 -8.03
C ALA A 84 7.45 4.37 -7.76
N LEU A 85 8.34 4.02 -8.70
CA LEU A 85 9.31 2.93 -8.53
C LEU A 85 10.55 3.35 -7.74
N GLN A 86 10.83 4.65 -7.60
CA GLN A 86 11.97 5.14 -6.81
C GLN A 86 11.69 5.02 -5.31
N ILE A 87 10.54 5.52 -4.86
CA ILE A 87 10.15 5.51 -3.46
C ILE A 87 8.98 4.52 -3.30
N PRO A 88 9.13 3.42 -2.54
CA PRO A 88 10.23 3.12 -1.62
C PRO A 88 11.33 2.19 -2.17
N TYR A 89 11.24 1.69 -3.40
CA TYR A 89 12.00 0.51 -3.83
C TYR A 89 13.46 0.73 -4.22
N ARG A 90 13.82 1.90 -4.76
CA ARG A 90 15.18 2.18 -5.29
C ARG A 90 15.93 3.27 -4.53
N THR A 91 15.27 3.99 -3.63
CA THR A 91 15.95 4.91 -2.74
C THR A 91 16.84 4.17 -1.75
N LYS A 92 18.07 4.68 -1.56
CA LYS A 92 18.96 4.19 -0.51
C LYS A 92 18.29 4.36 0.86
N PRO A 93 18.59 3.47 1.84
CA PRO A 93 18.09 3.64 3.20
C PRO A 93 18.44 5.05 3.69
N ALA A 94 17.49 5.67 4.40
CA ALA A 94 17.67 6.98 4.98
C ALA A 94 18.97 7.05 5.81
N LYS A 95 19.55 8.23 5.91
CA LYS A 95 20.74 8.48 6.75
C LYS A 95 20.52 7.89 8.15
N ALA A 96 21.60 7.43 8.80
CA ALA A 96 21.53 6.79 10.12
C ALA A 96 20.80 7.62 11.19
N GLU A 97 20.77 8.95 11.05
CA GLU A 97 20.00 9.87 11.89
C GLU A 97 18.47 9.65 11.84
N TYR A 98 17.95 9.10 10.75
CA TYR A 98 16.54 8.71 10.59
C TYR A 98 16.27 7.23 10.93
N ALA A 99 17.29 6.47 11.35
CA ALA A 99 17.16 5.04 11.60
C ALA A 99 16.41 4.70 12.91
N LYS A 100 16.11 5.71 13.74
CA LYS A 100 15.33 5.58 14.97
C LYS A 100 14.23 6.65 15.03
N PRO A 101 13.26 6.60 14.10
CA PRO A 101 12.14 7.54 14.16
C PRO A 101 11.37 7.31 15.45
N ARG A 102 10.91 8.39 16.09
CA ARG A 102 9.96 8.31 17.20
C ARG A 102 8.84 9.30 16.95
N PHE A 103 7.62 8.80 16.86
CA PHE A 103 6.42 9.60 16.73
C PHE A 103 5.94 9.96 18.14
N ALA A 104 6.08 11.24 18.50
CA ALA A 104 5.63 11.77 19.78
C ALA A 104 4.12 12.12 19.78
N MET A 105 3.49 12.09 18.60
CA MET A 105 2.07 12.36 18.39
C MET A 105 1.27 11.06 18.22
N PRO A 106 -0.05 11.10 18.50
CA PRO A 106 -0.94 9.98 18.24
C PRO A 106 -0.80 9.50 16.78
N MET A 107 -0.66 8.18 16.62
CA MET A 107 -0.57 7.51 15.33
C MET A 107 -1.77 6.60 15.13
N PHE A 108 -2.42 6.69 13.98
CA PHE A 108 -3.49 5.78 13.61
C PHE A 108 -3.20 5.08 12.30
N ALA A 109 -3.33 3.75 12.30
CA ALA A 109 -3.23 2.91 11.13
C ALA A 109 -4.53 2.14 10.91
N ILE A 110 -5.03 2.17 9.68
CA ILE A 110 -6.18 1.37 9.24
C ILE A 110 -5.68 0.38 8.21
N MET A 111 -5.88 -0.91 8.44
CA MET A 111 -5.34 -1.98 7.60
C MET A 111 -6.43 -2.96 7.18
N GLY A 112 -6.36 -3.45 5.95
CA GLY A 112 -7.14 -4.60 5.53
C GLY A 112 -6.59 -5.89 6.12
N GLN A 113 -7.42 -6.71 6.79
CA GLN A 113 -6.98 -7.99 7.34
C GLN A 113 -6.57 -8.99 6.24
N LYS A 114 -7.09 -8.81 5.03
CA LYS A 114 -6.73 -9.58 3.84
C LYS A 114 -5.61 -8.95 3.02
N ASP A 115 -4.98 -7.86 3.46
CA ASP A 115 -3.84 -7.29 2.76
C ASP A 115 -2.67 -8.30 2.73
N TYR A 116 -2.17 -8.59 1.52
CA TYR A 116 -1.04 -9.51 1.33
C TYR A 116 0.23 -9.01 2.03
N ILE A 117 0.34 -7.70 2.32
CA ILE A 117 1.49 -7.12 3.03
C ILE A 117 1.66 -7.75 4.43
N LEU A 118 0.56 -8.17 5.06
CA LEU A 118 0.57 -8.84 6.38
C LEU A 118 1.15 -10.26 6.31
N LYS A 119 1.32 -10.83 5.10
CA LYS A 119 1.95 -12.14 4.90
C LYS A 119 3.48 -12.06 4.90
N PHE A 120 4.07 -10.86 4.81
CA PHE A 120 5.51 -10.70 4.98
C PHE A 120 5.89 -10.78 6.46
N PRO A 121 6.71 -11.78 6.88
CA PRO A 121 7.03 -12.00 8.29
C PRO A 121 7.61 -10.76 8.97
N ALA A 122 8.50 -10.04 8.27
CA ALA A 122 9.15 -8.85 8.82
C ALA A 122 8.16 -7.75 9.24
N LEU A 123 7.07 -7.55 8.49
CA LEU A 123 6.06 -6.55 8.82
C LEU A 123 5.12 -7.05 9.92
N LYS A 124 4.69 -8.30 9.82
CA LYS A 124 3.86 -8.94 10.84
C LYS A 124 4.54 -8.92 12.21
N ASP A 125 5.82 -9.28 12.25
CA ASP A 125 6.62 -9.25 13.47
C ASP A 125 6.81 -7.82 13.96
N TYR A 126 7.05 -6.85 13.07
CA TYR A 126 7.20 -5.45 13.46
C TYR A 126 5.94 -4.88 14.11
N ILE A 127 4.76 -5.04 13.47
CA ILE A 127 3.48 -4.54 13.97
C ILE A 127 3.07 -5.23 15.29
N SER A 128 3.35 -6.53 15.42
CA SER A 128 3.00 -7.29 16.61
C SER A 128 4.01 -7.16 17.75
N SER A 129 5.18 -6.55 17.51
CA SER A 129 6.25 -6.43 18.49
C SER A 129 6.20 -5.15 19.33
N GLU A 130 6.86 -5.19 20.48
CA GLU A 130 7.12 -4.03 21.32
C GLU A 130 7.92 -2.92 20.58
N LYS A 131 8.56 -3.22 19.44
CA LYS A 131 9.28 -2.22 18.64
C LYS A 131 8.36 -1.13 18.09
N LEU A 132 7.11 -1.47 17.75
CA LEU A 132 6.16 -0.45 17.30
C LEU A 132 5.83 0.52 18.44
N LYS A 133 5.69 0.02 19.67
CA LYS A 133 5.48 0.86 20.87
C LYS A 133 6.69 1.73 21.20
N GLU A 134 7.91 1.24 20.96
CA GLU A 134 9.13 2.05 21.14
C GLU A 134 9.14 3.28 20.21
N ILE A 135 8.64 3.11 18.99
CA ILE A 135 8.64 4.13 17.93
C ILE A 135 7.40 5.02 17.99
N ALA A 136 6.22 4.45 18.21
CA ALA A 136 4.94 5.14 18.33
C ALA A 136 4.23 4.62 19.59
N PRO A 137 4.51 5.17 20.78
CA PRO A 137 3.92 4.66 22.03
C PRO A 137 2.41 4.87 22.10
N ASP A 138 1.90 5.91 21.46
CA ASP A 138 0.47 6.23 21.36
C ASP A 138 -0.02 5.88 19.95
N HIS A 139 -0.15 4.58 19.67
CA HIS A 139 -0.64 4.09 18.39
C HIS A 139 -1.91 3.27 18.52
N GLU A 140 -2.78 3.43 17.53
CA GLU A 140 -3.99 2.64 17.34
C GLU A 140 -3.95 1.96 15.97
N ILE A 141 -4.36 0.71 15.92
CA ILE A 141 -4.47 -0.05 14.66
C ILE A 141 -5.85 -0.67 14.58
N THR A 142 -6.58 -0.36 13.52
CA THR A 142 -7.85 -1.02 13.19
C THR A 142 -7.67 -1.93 11.99
N TYR A 143 -8.12 -3.19 12.12
CA TYR A 143 -8.16 -4.14 11.03
C TYR A 143 -9.58 -4.28 10.48
N ILE A 144 -9.74 -4.10 9.17
CA ILE A 144 -11.00 -4.28 8.46
C ILE A 144 -11.03 -5.73 7.94
N PRO A 145 -11.92 -6.61 8.42
CA PRO A 145 -11.84 -8.06 8.16
C PRO A 145 -11.82 -8.45 6.68
N GLU A 146 -12.60 -7.75 5.86
CA GLU A 146 -12.71 -7.99 4.42
C GLU A 146 -11.84 -7.03 3.60
N GLY A 147 -11.17 -6.08 4.25
CA GLY A 147 -10.26 -5.12 3.64
C GLY A 147 -9.02 -5.79 3.10
N SER A 148 -8.56 -5.35 1.93
CA SER A 148 -7.25 -5.69 1.39
C SER A 148 -6.35 -4.46 1.24
N HIS A 149 -5.43 -4.46 0.28
CA HIS A 149 -4.39 -3.42 0.16
C HIS A 149 -4.96 -2.01 -0.08
N PHE A 150 -6.05 -1.90 -0.85
CA PHE A 150 -6.73 -0.63 -1.14
C PHE A 150 -7.95 -0.41 -0.23
N VAL A 151 -7.78 -0.61 1.08
CA VAL A 151 -8.91 -0.63 2.04
C VAL A 151 -9.73 0.66 2.04
N GLN A 152 -9.09 1.80 1.77
CA GLN A 152 -9.73 3.11 1.66
C GLN A 152 -10.61 3.24 0.41
N GLU A 153 -10.29 2.54 -0.67
CA GLU A 153 -11.12 2.53 -1.89
C GLU A 153 -12.22 1.47 -1.77
N GLN A 154 -11.97 0.39 -1.02
CA GLN A 154 -12.93 -0.69 -0.79
C GLN A 154 -14.05 -0.32 0.17
N PHE A 155 -13.71 0.38 1.25
CA PHE A 155 -14.64 0.73 2.33
C PHE A 155 -14.54 2.22 2.67
N PRO A 156 -14.77 3.12 1.70
CA PRO A 156 -14.49 4.55 1.86
C PRO A 156 -15.28 5.18 3.00
N GLU A 157 -16.56 4.86 3.17
CA GLU A 157 -17.38 5.41 4.27
C GLU A 157 -16.88 4.96 5.64
N PHE A 158 -16.51 3.68 5.76
CA PHE A 158 -16.01 3.12 7.02
C PHE A 158 -14.65 3.70 7.39
N VAL A 159 -13.73 3.78 6.43
CA VAL A 159 -12.41 4.40 6.62
C VAL A 159 -12.54 5.88 6.96
N ASN A 160 -13.42 6.61 6.28
CA ASN A 160 -13.69 8.02 6.57
C ASN A 160 -14.22 8.22 8.00
N GLN A 161 -15.16 7.38 8.45
CA GLN A 161 -15.68 7.46 9.81
C GLN A 161 -14.58 7.20 10.85
N LEU A 162 -13.76 6.17 10.65
CA LEU A 162 -12.63 5.89 11.55
C LEU A 162 -11.64 7.06 11.62
N MET A 163 -11.34 7.72 10.50
CA MET A 163 -10.48 8.91 10.48
C MET A 163 -11.10 10.09 11.22
N ILE A 164 -12.40 10.34 11.01
CA ILE A 164 -13.13 11.42 11.71
C ILE A 164 -13.14 11.15 13.21
N ASP A 165 -13.47 9.93 13.64
CA ASP A 165 -13.51 9.55 15.05
C ASP A 165 -12.14 9.73 15.71
N PHE A 166 -11.07 9.31 15.04
CA PHE A 166 -9.71 9.51 15.53
C PHE A 166 -9.35 10.99 15.67
N VAL A 167 -9.63 11.81 14.64
CA VAL A 167 -9.36 13.24 14.70
C VAL A 167 -10.18 13.90 15.82
N CYS A 168 -11.47 13.58 15.96
CA CYS A 168 -12.33 14.12 17.02
C CYS A 168 -11.88 13.71 18.42
N LYS A 169 -11.37 12.48 18.60
CA LYS A 169 -10.83 11.98 19.86
C LYS A 169 -9.58 12.75 20.32
N HIS A 170 -8.79 13.25 19.38
CA HIS A 170 -7.51 13.93 19.63
C HIS A 170 -7.53 15.43 19.29
N ALA A 171 -8.72 16.01 19.10
CA ALA A 171 -8.97 17.43 18.82
C ALA A 171 -9.04 18.30 20.09
#